data_AF-A0A923VD86-F1
#
_entry.id   AF-A0A923VD86-F1
#
_cell.length_a   1.000
_cell.length_b   1.000
_cell.length_c   1.000
_cell.angle_alpha   90.00
_cell.angle_beta   90.00
_cell.angle_gamma   90.00
#
_symmetry.space_group_name_H-M   'P 1'
#
loop_
_entity.id
_entity.type
_entity.pdbx_description
1 polymer ?
#
loop_
_entity_poly.entity_id
_entity_poly.type
_entity_poly.pdbx_seq_one_letter_code
_entity_poly.pdbx_strand_id
1 'polypeptide(L)'
;MPTFIASPNVSPESLNEISIILFDDIGDSIGPGSKNFFDQIFQDLKISADPKSWNVEPCRCDYYSDFPDEEEWEDVWRVTWKARVITKGNIGMIPLMKSIFIESIAEDENWIYEKRVTSESITNCLIISDFNSFQDLKNVVDKIAKLAFQSDKDYIKKEIKLKIVRIMDTYHQLQIDLGKVKPSFYANGAKDARAVQKICIQEKGTTHFLQRSEQ
;
A
#
# COMPACT_ATOMS: atom_id res chain seq x y z
N MET A 1 -9.01 17.51 5.16
CA MET A 1 -7.56 17.20 5.13
C MET A 1 -7.28 16.50 3.81
N PRO A 2 -6.19 16.82 3.11
CA PRO A 2 -5.92 16.22 1.81
C PRO A 2 -5.70 14.71 1.96
N THR A 3 -6.34 13.92 1.08
CA THR A 3 -6.07 12.48 1.00
C THR A 3 -5.02 12.25 -0.07
N PHE A 4 -3.98 11.48 0.23
CA PHE A 4 -2.99 11.10 -0.76
C PHE A 4 -3.32 9.75 -1.38
N ILE A 5 -3.30 9.70 -2.71
CA ILE A 5 -3.54 8.51 -3.53
C ILE A 5 -2.20 7.97 -4.00
N ALA A 6 -1.88 6.74 -3.64
CA ALA A 6 -0.66 6.08 -4.10
C ALA A 6 -0.90 4.67 -4.60
N SER A 7 0.04 4.22 -5.43
CA SER A 7 0.12 2.88 -5.97
C SER A 7 -1.19 2.29 -6.52
N PRO A 8 -1.92 3.02 -7.37
CA PRO A 8 -3.16 2.56 -7.96
C PRO A 8 -2.87 1.39 -8.92
N ASN A 9 -3.69 0.35 -8.87
CA ASN A 9 -3.51 -0.83 -9.70
C ASN A 9 -4.85 -1.48 -10.10
N VAL A 10 -5.09 -1.63 -11.40
CA VAL A 10 -6.19 -2.46 -11.94
C VAL A 10 -5.85 -3.94 -11.82
N SER A 11 -6.76 -4.75 -11.28
CA SER A 11 -6.56 -6.19 -11.19
C SER A 11 -6.41 -6.80 -12.59
N PRO A 12 -5.36 -7.60 -12.86
CA PRO A 12 -5.22 -8.28 -14.15
C PRO A 12 -6.30 -9.34 -14.37
N GLU A 13 -6.87 -9.86 -13.28
CA GLU A 13 -7.95 -10.86 -13.31
C GLU A 13 -9.33 -10.22 -13.45
N SER A 14 -9.45 -8.92 -13.15
CA SER A 14 -10.73 -8.22 -13.10
C SER A 14 -10.56 -6.74 -13.50
N LEU A 15 -10.81 -6.44 -14.78
CA LEU A 15 -10.63 -5.09 -15.34
C LEU A 15 -11.59 -4.03 -14.80
N ASN A 16 -12.55 -4.43 -13.98
CA ASN A 16 -13.49 -3.57 -13.25
C ASN A 16 -13.11 -3.40 -11.76
N GLU A 17 -11.87 -3.74 -11.40
CA GLU A 17 -11.39 -3.64 -10.03
C GLU A 17 -10.07 -2.90 -9.97
N ILE A 18 -9.98 -1.94 -9.04
CA ILE A 18 -8.75 -1.21 -8.73
C ILE A 18 -8.45 -1.32 -7.23
N SER A 19 -7.17 -1.49 -6.91
CA SER A 19 -6.66 -1.27 -5.56
C SER A 19 -5.85 0.01 -5.49
N ILE A 20 -5.99 0.77 -4.42
CA ILE A 20 -5.31 2.05 -4.18
C ILE A 20 -4.83 2.05 -2.73
N ILE A 21 -3.66 2.64 -2.47
CA ILE A 21 -3.22 2.97 -1.13
C ILE A 21 -3.57 4.43 -0.86
N LEU A 22 -4.22 4.68 0.27
CA LEU A 22 -4.64 5.99 0.74
C LEU A 22 -3.91 6.29 2.05
N PHE A 23 -3.50 7.53 2.26
CA PHE A 23 -2.98 8.00 3.54
C PHE A 23 -3.29 9.49 3.70
N ASP A 24 -3.33 9.94 4.94
CA ASP A 24 -3.53 11.34 5.32
C ASP A 24 -2.23 11.83 5.99
N ASP A 25 -2.02 13.14 5.99
CA ASP A 25 -0.84 13.78 6.55
C ASP A 25 -0.84 13.74 8.09
N ILE A 26 -2.04 13.73 8.70
CA ILE A 26 -2.20 14.04 10.14
C ILE A 26 -2.97 12.95 10.92
N GLY A 27 -3.55 11.93 10.27
CA GLY A 27 -4.53 11.04 10.90
C GLY A 27 -4.34 9.53 10.70
N ASP A 28 -4.53 8.77 11.80
CA ASP A 28 -4.72 7.30 11.80
C ASP A 28 -6.18 6.88 11.50
N SER A 29 -6.94 7.77 10.87
CA SER A 29 -8.36 7.60 10.60
C SER A 29 -8.69 7.88 9.14
N ILE A 30 -9.63 7.12 8.59
CA ILE A 30 -10.25 7.41 7.30
C ILE A 30 -11.74 7.06 7.37
N GLY A 31 -12.55 7.80 6.62
CA GLY A 31 -13.93 7.41 6.40
C GLY A 31 -14.03 6.04 5.69
N PRO A 32 -15.13 5.30 5.84
CA PRO A 32 -15.33 4.01 5.17
C PRO A 32 -15.37 4.13 3.63
N GLY A 33 -15.42 5.36 3.12
CA GLY A 33 -15.59 5.75 1.74
C GLY A 33 -17.06 5.99 1.42
N SER A 34 -17.35 7.12 0.76
CA SER A 34 -18.62 7.41 0.11
C SER A 34 -18.48 7.31 -1.41
N LYS A 35 -19.61 7.37 -2.14
CA LYS A 35 -19.56 7.43 -3.60
C LYS A 35 -18.83 8.69 -4.06
N ASN A 36 -19.15 9.84 -3.48
CA ASN A 36 -18.53 11.13 -3.82
C ASN A 36 -17.01 11.10 -3.60
N PHE A 37 -16.57 10.48 -2.50
CA PHE A 37 -15.15 10.27 -2.21
C PHE A 37 -14.44 9.49 -3.33
N PHE A 38 -14.99 8.35 -3.74
CA PHE A 38 -14.38 7.55 -4.81
C PHE A 38 -14.56 8.15 -6.20
N ASP A 39 -15.64 8.89 -6.47
CA ASP A 39 -15.80 9.65 -7.70
C ASP A 39 -14.67 10.68 -7.85
N GLN A 40 -14.34 11.41 -6.78
CA GLN A 40 -13.24 12.38 -6.78
C GLN A 40 -11.87 11.69 -6.96
N ILE A 41 -11.61 10.60 -6.24
CA ILE A 41 -10.38 9.79 -6.42
C ILE A 41 -10.24 9.33 -7.88
N PHE A 42 -11.33 8.89 -8.49
CA PHE A 42 -11.34 8.43 -9.87
C PHE A 42 -11.10 9.57 -10.86
N GLN A 43 -11.68 10.74 -10.61
CA GLN A 43 -11.41 11.95 -11.37
C GLN A 43 -9.93 12.33 -11.31
N ASP A 44 -9.31 12.29 -10.12
CA ASP A 44 -7.90 12.60 -9.92
C ASP A 44 -6.98 11.59 -10.62
N LEU A 45 -7.39 10.32 -10.65
CA LEU A 45 -6.75 9.24 -11.41
C LEU A 45 -7.10 9.23 -12.91
N LYS A 46 -7.99 10.13 -13.36
CA LYS A 46 -8.53 10.20 -14.73
C LYS A 46 -9.17 8.89 -15.21
N ILE A 47 -9.82 8.18 -14.30
CA ILE A 47 -10.59 6.97 -14.57
C ILE A 47 -12.04 7.38 -14.86
N SER A 48 -12.57 6.95 -16.00
CA SER A 48 -13.94 7.26 -16.43
C SER A 48 -15.01 6.29 -15.96
N ALA A 49 -14.63 5.17 -15.33
CA ALA A 49 -15.56 4.15 -14.87
C ALA A 49 -16.25 4.57 -13.56
N ASP A 50 -17.54 4.26 -13.41
CA ASP A 50 -18.26 4.58 -12.17
C ASP A 50 -17.91 3.61 -11.02
N PRO A 51 -17.55 4.10 -9.83
CA PRO A 51 -17.52 3.30 -8.61
C PRO A 51 -18.88 2.66 -8.31
N LYS A 52 -18.88 1.36 -8.00
CA LYS A 52 -20.08 0.58 -7.65
C LYS A 52 -20.09 0.16 -6.18
N SER A 53 -18.97 -0.34 -5.70
CA SER A 53 -18.79 -0.79 -4.31
C SER A 53 -17.32 -0.78 -3.94
N TRP A 54 -17.00 -0.64 -2.66
CA TRP A 54 -15.62 -0.57 -2.20
C TRP A 54 -15.46 -1.21 -0.82
N ASN A 55 -14.21 -1.50 -0.49
CA ASN A 55 -13.78 -1.82 0.86
C ASN A 55 -12.48 -1.08 1.16
N VAL A 56 -12.39 -0.49 2.35
CA VAL A 56 -11.20 0.22 2.84
C VAL A 56 -10.71 -0.51 4.08
N GLU A 57 -9.51 -1.08 4.04
CA GLU A 57 -8.92 -1.81 5.17
C GLU A 57 -7.65 -1.11 5.68
N PRO A 58 -7.42 -1.10 7.00
CA PRO A 58 -6.19 -0.54 7.55
C PRO A 58 -4.99 -1.44 7.24
N CYS A 59 -3.90 -0.80 6.86
CA CYS A 59 -2.59 -1.41 6.74
C CYS A 59 -1.55 -0.53 7.46
N ARG A 60 -0.38 -1.12 7.71
CA ARG A 60 0.80 -0.36 8.08
C ARG A 60 1.90 -0.61 7.06
N CYS A 61 2.52 0.47 6.63
CA CYS A 61 3.50 0.49 5.56
C CYS A 61 4.59 1.51 5.90
N ASP A 62 5.84 1.11 5.77
CA ASP A 62 6.98 1.99 6.04
C ASP A 62 7.41 2.81 4.83
N TYR A 63 6.86 2.51 3.66
CA TYR A 63 7.24 3.15 2.41
C TYR A 63 6.94 4.65 2.35
N TYR A 64 6.00 5.16 3.17
CA TYR A 64 5.54 6.56 3.20
C TYR A 64 5.79 7.26 4.55
N SER A 65 6.76 6.77 5.34
CA SER A 65 7.07 7.40 6.62
C SER A 65 7.85 8.72 6.42
N ASP A 66 7.63 9.71 7.27
CA ASP A 66 8.52 10.88 7.34
C ASP A 66 9.75 10.60 8.23
N PHE A 67 9.70 9.50 8.99
CA PHE A 67 10.60 9.17 10.08
C PHE A 67 11.02 7.69 10.05
N PRO A 68 11.66 7.21 8.96
CA PRO A 68 11.98 5.79 8.78
C PRO A 68 13.02 5.23 9.76
N ASP A 69 13.76 6.12 10.42
CA ASP A 69 14.89 5.81 11.31
C ASP A 69 14.60 6.04 12.81
N GLU A 70 13.35 6.37 13.17
CA GLU A 70 12.95 6.55 14.58
C GLU A 70 12.87 5.21 15.34
N GLU A 71 12.97 5.30 16.67
CA GLU A 71 12.87 4.13 17.55
C GLU A 71 11.43 3.62 17.70
N GLU A 72 10.46 4.54 17.69
CA GLU A 72 9.04 4.20 17.82
C GLU A 72 8.53 3.56 16.53
N TRP A 73 8.04 2.34 16.65
CA TRP A 73 7.66 1.55 15.47
C TRP A 73 6.44 2.14 14.75
N GLU A 74 5.58 2.89 15.46
CA GLU A 74 4.42 3.57 14.90
C GLU A 74 4.82 4.65 13.89
N ASP A 75 5.94 5.34 14.15
CA ASP A 75 6.49 6.37 13.26
C ASP A 75 7.10 5.73 12.02
N VAL A 76 7.81 4.61 12.19
CA VAL A 76 8.38 3.84 11.07
C VAL A 76 7.28 3.18 10.23
N TRP A 77 6.33 2.50 10.87
CA TRP A 77 5.26 1.72 10.22
C TRP A 77 3.94 2.50 10.25
N ARG A 78 3.90 3.59 9.49
CA ARG A 78 2.73 4.47 9.42
C ARG A 78 1.46 3.76 8.99
N VAL A 79 0.34 4.21 9.55
CA VAL A 79 -0.99 3.78 9.13
C VAL A 79 -1.24 4.26 7.71
N THR A 80 -1.68 3.33 6.88
CA THR A 80 -2.14 3.55 5.52
C THR A 80 -3.43 2.77 5.31
N TRP A 81 -4.15 3.04 4.23
CA TRP A 81 -5.46 2.44 3.98
C TRP A 81 -5.50 1.85 2.59
N LYS A 82 -5.75 0.53 2.51
CA LYS A 82 -5.90 -0.17 1.24
C LYS A 82 -7.36 -0.14 0.81
N ALA A 83 -7.65 0.67 -0.19
CA ALA A 83 -8.97 0.72 -0.82
C ALA A 83 -9.02 -0.26 -2.00
N ARG A 84 -10.06 -1.10 -2.03
CA ARG A 84 -10.41 -1.95 -3.17
C ARG A 84 -11.76 -1.48 -3.70
N VAL A 85 -11.80 -1.01 -4.94
CA VAL A 85 -13.00 -0.45 -5.56
C VAL A 85 -13.40 -1.30 -6.77
N ILE A 86 -14.66 -1.71 -6.79
CA ILE A 86 -15.31 -2.38 -7.91
C ILE A 86 -16.14 -1.35 -8.68
N THR A 87 -16.07 -1.39 -9.99
CA THR A 87 -16.71 -0.42 -10.89
C THR A 87 -17.85 -1.06 -11.69
N LYS A 88 -18.74 -0.23 -12.24
CA LYS A 88 -19.83 -0.69 -13.12
C LYS A 88 -19.35 -1.12 -14.51
N GLY A 89 -18.19 -0.65 -14.94
CA GLY A 89 -17.58 -0.97 -16.23
C GLY A 89 -16.06 -1.12 -16.13
N ASN A 90 -15.38 -1.46 -17.22
CA ASN A 90 -13.93 -1.62 -17.22
C ASN A 90 -13.21 -0.30 -16.98
N ILE A 91 -12.19 -0.33 -16.13
CA ILE A 91 -11.31 0.79 -15.80
C ILE A 91 -10.34 1.07 -16.95
N GLY A 92 -10.05 0.04 -17.76
CA GLY A 92 -9.08 0.13 -18.85
C GLY A 92 -7.65 0.21 -18.29
N MET A 93 -6.90 1.22 -18.70
CA MET A 93 -5.56 1.50 -18.20
C MET A 93 -5.55 2.78 -17.36
N ILE A 94 -4.87 2.73 -16.22
CA ILE A 94 -4.62 3.92 -15.42
C ILE A 94 -3.46 4.68 -16.09
N PRO A 95 -3.59 5.99 -16.32
CA PRO A 95 -2.48 6.79 -16.80
C PRO A 95 -1.29 6.69 -15.86
N LEU A 96 -0.08 6.68 -16.42
CA LEU A 96 1.12 6.67 -15.62
C LEU A 96 1.20 7.95 -14.78
N MET A 97 1.50 7.77 -13.50
CA MET A 97 1.62 8.86 -12.56
C MET A 97 2.91 9.63 -12.81
N LYS A 98 2.83 10.96 -12.67
CA LYS A 98 4.00 11.85 -12.73
C LYS A 98 4.74 11.97 -11.39
N SER A 99 4.06 11.58 -10.31
CA SER A 99 4.52 11.64 -8.92
C SER A 99 4.23 10.30 -8.24
N ILE A 100 4.80 10.10 -7.05
CA ILE A 100 4.65 8.86 -6.26
C ILE A 100 3.24 8.75 -5.69
N PHE A 101 2.68 9.90 -5.33
CA PHE A 101 1.31 10.04 -4.87
C PHE A 101 0.65 11.24 -5.57
N ILE A 102 -0.68 11.23 -5.62
CA ILE A 102 -1.51 12.35 -6.05
C ILE A 102 -2.21 12.88 -4.82
N GLU A 103 -2.08 14.17 -4.56
CA GLU A 103 -2.90 14.86 -3.57
C GLU A 103 -4.34 14.98 -4.11
N SER A 104 -5.30 14.56 -3.30
CA SER A 104 -6.73 14.56 -3.63
C SER A 104 -7.48 15.39 -2.62
N ILE A 105 -8.45 16.14 -3.14
CA ILE A 105 -9.46 16.86 -2.34
C ILE A 105 -10.68 15.98 -2.02
N ALA A 106 -10.57 14.66 -2.19
CA ALA A 106 -11.64 13.74 -1.87
C ALA A 106 -11.98 13.81 -0.37
N GLU A 107 -13.21 14.21 -0.07
CA GLU A 107 -13.74 14.25 1.28
C GLU A 107 -14.81 13.15 1.43
N ASP A 108 -14.75 12.43 2.54
CA ASP A 108 -15.82 11.50 2.89
C ASP A 108 -16.88 12.25 3.70
N GLU A 109 -18.15 12.17 3.34
CA GLU A 109 -19.23 12.75 4.14
C GLU A 109 -19.58 11.84 5.34
N ASN A 110 -19.07 10.60 5.37
CA ASN A 110 -19.36 9.60 6.40
C ASN A 110 -18.31 9.55 7.53
N TRP A 111 -17.69 10.67 7.88
CA TRP A 111 -16.68 10.74 8.97
C TRP A 111 -17.21 10.23 10.32
N ILE A 112 -18.52 10.28 10.56
CA ILE A 112 -19.15 9.71 11.76
C ILE A 112 -18.95 8.19 11.92
N TYR A 113 -18.57 7.50 10.84
CA TYR A 113 -18.23 6.08 10.82
C TYR A 113 -16.73 5.86 10.52
N GLU A 114 -15.88 6.82 10.88
CA GLU A 114 -14.44 6.71 10.67
C GLU A 114 -13.92 5.38 11.21
N LYS A 115 -13.08 4.74 10.40
CA LYS A 115 -12.26 3.65 10.88
C LYS A 115 -11.04 4.29 11.48
N ARG A 116 -10.75 3.98 12.74
CA ARG A 116 -9.54 4.43 13.43
C ARG A 116 -8.68 3.24 13.78
N VAL A 117 -7.39 3.34 13.46
CA VAL A 117 -6.41 2.36 13.94
C VAL A 117 -6.05 2.71 15.38
N THR A 118 -6.21 1.75 16.27
CA THR A 118 -5.81 1.84 17.67
C THR A 118 -4.52 1.06 17.91
N SER A 119 -3.92 1.24 19.08
CA SER A 119 -2.74 0.48 19.55
C SER A 119 -2.97 -1.02 19.71
N GLU A 120 -4.21 -1.51 19.56
CA GLU A 120 -4.57 -2.93 19.62
C GLU A 120 -5.05 -3.48 18.25
N SER A 121 -5.17 -2.62 17.24
CA SER A 121 -5.76 -2.97 15.96
C SER A 121 -4.90 -3.96 15.19
N ILE A 122 -5.53 -5.02 14.68
CA ILE A 122 -4.90 -5.94 13.72
C ILE A 122 -4.93 -5.30 12.34
N THR A 123 -3.76 -5.09 11.74
CA THR A 123 -3.59 -4.41 10.45
C THR A 123 -2.88 -5.30 9.45
N ASN A 124 -3.08 -5.09 8.15
CA ASN A 124 -2.20 -5.73 7.16
C ASN A 124 -0.80 -5.12 7.24
N CYS A 125 0.25 -5.93 7.18
CA CYS A 125 1.63 -5.47 6.99
C CYS A 125 1.93 -5.42 5.49
N LEU A 126 2.13 -4.22 4.97
CA LEU A 126 2.37 -3.95 3.56
C LEU A 126 3.80 -3.44 3.37
N ILE A 127 4.56 -4.11 2.53
CA ILE A 127 5.87 -3.64 2.07
C ILE A 127 5.73 -3.23 0.61
N ILE A 128 6.26 -2.07 0.27
CA ILE A 128 6.32 -1.58 -1.10
C ILE A 128 7.78 -1.41 -1.47
N SER A 129 8.16 -1.84 -2.66
CA SER A 129 9.49 -1.58 -3.18
C SER A 129 9.48 -1.28 -4.67
N ASP A 130 10.30 -0.33 -5.09
CA ASP A 130 10.44 0.06 -6.49
C ASP A 130 11.77 -0.39 -7.05
N PHE A 131 11.75 -0.77 -8.33
CA PHE A 131 12.91 -1.29 -9.05
C PHE A 131 13.04 -0.59 -10.39
N ASN A 132 14.27 -0.20 -10.74
CA ASN A 132 14.62 0.32 -12.06
C ASN A 132 14.58 -0.78 -13.14
N SER A 133 14.63 -2.05 -12.74
CA SER A 133 14.65 -3.21 -13.63
C SER A 133 13.58 -4.23 -13.24
N PHE A 134 12.83 -4.69 -14.23
CA PHE A 134 11.88 -5.79 -14.03
C PHE A 134 12.57 -7.10 -13.63
N GLN A 135 13.83 -7.31 -14.03
CA GLN A 135 14.59 -8.50 -13.67
C GLN A 135 14.94 -8.51 -12.18
N ASP A 136 15.33 -7.36 -11.63
CA ASP A 136 15.63 -7.21 -10.21
C ASP A 136 14.38 -7.49 -9.35
N LEU A 137 13.22 -6.96 -9.77
CA LEU A 137 11.93 -7.28 -9.16
C LEU A 137 11.66 -8.79 -9.16
N LYS A 138 11.88 -9.48 -10.29
CA LYS A 138 11.65 -10.93 -10.39
C LYS A 138 12.54 -11.72 -9.45
N ASN A 139 13.80 -11.33 -9.31
CA ASN A 139 14.72 -11.98 -8.38
C ASN A 139 14.20 -11.87 -6.94
N VAL A 140 13.62 -10.73 -6.56
CA VAL A 140 12.99 -10.55 -5.24
C VAL A 140 11.81 -11.49 -5.05
N VAL A 141 10.90 -11.59 -6.04
CA VAL A 141 9.76 -12.52 -6.00
C VAL A 141 10.22 -13.95 -5.75
N ASP A 142 11.24 -14.41 -6.48
CA ASP A 142 11.80 -15.76 -6.35
C ASP A 142 12.47 -16.00 -4.98
N LYS A 143 13.10 -14.97 -4.41
CA LYS A 143 13.74 -15.05 -3.09
C LYS A 143 12.70 -15.06 -1.95
N ILE A 144 11.67 -14.22 -2.03
CA ILE A 144 10.59 -14.18 -1.04
C ILE A 144 9.83 -15.51 -1.01
N ALA A 145 9.58 -16.12 -2.17
CA ALA A 145 8.91 -17.43 -2.26
C ALA A 145 9.67 -18.56 -1.53
N LYS A 146 10.98 -18.39 -1.32
CA LYS A 146 11.85 -19.35 -0.61
C LYS A 146 12.12 -18.96 0.84
N LEU A 147 11.61 -17.82 1.30
CA LEU A 147 11.87 -17.32 2.64
C LEU A 147 11.09 -18.14 3.67
N ALA A 148 11.80 -18.63 4.68
CA ALA A 148 11.18 -19.24 5.85
C ALA A 148 10.87 -18.14 6.87
N PHE A 149 9.57 -17.82 7.00
CA PHE A 149 9.09 -16.83 7.96
C PHE A 149 9.27 -17.34 9.39
N GLN A 150 9.82 -16.49 10.25
CA GLN A 150 10.14 -16.85 11.64
C GLN A 150 9.00 -16.54 12.60
N SER A 151 8.01 -15.74 12.20
CA SER A 151 6.86 -15.43 13.06
C SER A 151 6.14 -16.71 13.49
N ASP A 152 5.80 -16.78 14.78
CA ASP A 152 4.92 -17.81 15.33
C ASP A 152 3.68 -17.99 14.46
N LYS A 153 3.23 -19.24 14.33
CA LYS A 153 2.12 -19.70 13.48
C LYS A 153 0.79 -18.93 13.64
N ASP A 154 0.69 -18.05 14.64
CA ASP A 154 -0.49 -17.28 15.00
C ASP A 154 -0.56 -15.87 14.38
N TYR A 155 0.54 -15.34 13.79
CA TYR A 155 0.60 -13.93 13.36
C TYR A 155 0.46 -13.70 11.87
N ILE A 156 0.87 -14.66 11.01
CA ILE A 156 0.75 -14.54 9.56
C ILE A 156 -0.18 -15.64 9.07
N LYS A 157 -1.43 -15.28 8.73
CA LYS A 157 -2.34 -16.19 8.02
C LYS A 157 -1.88 -16.36 6.55
N LYS A 158 -0.87 -17.23 6.42
CA LYS A 158 -0.51 -18.18 5.35
C LYS A 158 -0.44 -17.81 3.86
N GLU A 159 -0.78 -16.62 3.39
CA GLU A 159 -0.57 -16.29 1.98
C GLU A 159 0.00 -14.89 1.80
N ILE A 160 1.29 -14.84 1.57
CA ILE A 160 1.95 -13.62 1.12
C ILE A 160 1.43 -13.31 -0.27
N LYS A 161 0.87 -12.13 -0.45
CA LYS A 161 0.36 -11.69 -1.75
C LYS A 161 1.36 -10.75 -2.37
N LEU A 162 1.90 -11.19 -3.50
CA LEU A 162 2.82 -10.40 -4.31
C LEU A 162 2.05 -9.77 -5.46
N LYS A 163 2.23 -8.48 -5.64
CA LYS A 163 1.54 -7.73 -6.69
C LYS A 163 2.50 -6.78 -7.38
N ILE A 164 2.67 -7.00 -8.67
CA ILE A 164 3.52 -6.18 -9.53
C ILE A 164 2.65 -5.06 -10.11
N VAL A 165 3.05 -3.82 -9.87
CA VAL A 165 2.33 -2.63 -10.30
C VAL A 165 3.27 -1.78 -11.16
N ARG A 166 2.76 -1.30 -12.29
CA ARG A 166 3.41 -0.25 -13.08
C ARG A 166 2.71 1.07 -12.80
N ILE A 167 3.36 1.92 -12.03
CA ILE A 167 2.77 3.18 -11.53
C ILE A 167 3.34 4.38 -12.29
N MET A 168 4.62 4.30 -12.66
CA MET A 168 5.36 5.33 -13.38
C MET A 168 6.08 4.70 -14.58
N ASP A 169 6.58 5.51 -15.50
CA ASP A 169 7.39 5.01 -16.62
C ASP A 169 8.75 4.46 -16.18
N THR A 170 9.30 5.02 -15.10
CA THR A 170 10.68 4.76 -14.68
C THR A 170 10.83 3.54 -13.78
N TYR A 171 9.78 3.16 -13.04
CA TYR A 171 9.89 2.17 -11.96
C TYR A 171 8.85 1.06 -12.08
N HIS A 172 9.31 -0.16 -11.79
CA HIS A 172 8.47 -1.31 -11.52
C HIS A 172 8.26 -1.42 -10.02
N GLN A 173 7.01 -1.39 -9.55
CA GLN A 173 6.72 -1.51 -8.13
C GLN A 173 6.28 -2.93 -7.79
N LEU A 174 6.77 -3.44 -6.67
CA LEU A 174 6.31 -4.66 -6.02
C LEU A 174 5.63 -4.31 -4.70
N GLN A 175 4.36 -4.69 -4.55
CA GLN A 175 3.64 -4.68 -3.28
C GLN A 175 3.66 -6.09 -2.70
N ILE A 176 4.09 -6.22 -1.46
CA ILE A 176 4.15 -7.47 -0.70
C ILE A 176 3.25 -7.32 0.52
N ASP A 177 2.11 -8.00 0.49
CA ASP A 177 1.18 -8.08 1.63
C ASP A 177 1.55 -9.31 2.46
N LEU A 178 2.11 -9.09 3.65
CA LEU A 178 2.47 -10.15 4.60
C LEU A 178 1.27 -10.62 5.43
N GLY A 179 0.08 -10.08 5.18
CA GLY A 179 -1.14 -10.44 5.89
C GLY A 179 -1.34 -9.64 7.18
N LYS A 180 -2.35 -10.07 7.94
CA LYS A 180 -2.86 -9.39 9.13
C LYS A 180 -2.04 -9.72 10.36
N VAL A 181 -1.41 -8.72 10.97
CA VAL A 181 -0.54 -8.85 12.15
C VAL A 181 -1.04 -7.98 13.32
N LYS A 182 -0.65 -8.35 14.55
CA LYS A 182 -0.91 -7.56 15.75
C LYS A 182 0.15 -6.47 15.95
N PRO A 183 -0.13 -5.41 16.72
CA PRO A 183 0.85 -4.36 17.07
C PRO A 183 2.18 -4.90 17.64
N SER A 184 2.11 -5.98 18.42
CA SER A 184 3.29 -6.66 18.96
C SER A 184 4.26 -7.19 17.89
N PHE A 185 3.81 -7.41 16.65
CA PHE A 185 4.70 -7.75 15.54
C PHE A 185 5.69 -6.62 15.25
N TYR A 186 5.20 -5.38 15.20
CA TYR A 186 6.00 -4.20 14.92
C TYR A 186 6.86 -3.80 16.12
N ALA A 187 6.29 -3.81 17.31
CA ALA A 187 7.02 -3.52 18.56
C ALA A 187 8.20 -4.48 18.81
N ASN A 188 8.12 -5.71 18.29
CA ASN A 188 9.23 -6.69 18.33
C ASN A 188 10.17 -6.60 17.11
N GLY A 189 10.19 -5.45 16.43
CA GLY A 189 11.10 -5.11 15.35
C GLY A 189 10.69 -5.61 13.96
N ALA A 190 9.47 -6.11 13.79
CA ALA A 190 8.93 -6.55 12.49
C ALA A 190 9.88 -7.47 11.68
N LYS A 191 10.54 -8.43 12.35
CA LYS A 191 11.68 -9.19 11.80
C LYS A 191 11.44 -9.77 10.40
N ASP A 192 10.27 -10.36 10.17
CA ASP A 192 9.91 -10.92 8.87
C ASP A 192 9.74 -9.85 7.79
N ALA A 193 9.16 -8.70 8.14
CA ALA A 193 9.04 -7.58 7.22
C ALA A 193 10.41 -6.97 6.89
N ARG A 194 11.28 -6.82 7.91
CA ARG A 194 12.67 -6.39 7.72
C ARG A 194 13.48 -7.38 6.87
N ALA A 195 13.24 -8.69 7.01
CA ALA A 195 13.89 -9.69 6.17
C ALA A 195 13.49 -9.55 4.69
N VAL A 196 12.21 -9.28 4.42
CA VAL A 196 11.72 -9.00 3.07
C VAL A 196 12.31 -7.69 2.53
N GLN A 197 12.34 -6.61 3.30
CA GLN A 197 12.97 -5.34 2.90
C GLN A 197 14.44 -5.52 2.56
N LYS A 198 15.17 -6.29 3.36
CA LYS A 198 16.58 -6.60 3.10
C LYS A 198 16.77 -7.31 1.77
N ILE A 199 15.88 -8.25 1.41
CA ILE A 199 15.91 -8.89 0.09
C ILE A 199 15.67 -7.87 -1.01
N CYS A 200 14.67 -6.98 -0.86
CA CYS A 200 14.42 -5.91 -1.83
C CYS A 200 15.66 -5.04 -2.05
N ILE A 201 16.28 -4.54 -0.97
CA ILE A 201 17.47 -3.68 -1.03
C ILE A 201 18.66 -4.41 -1.66
N GLN A 202 18.89 -5.68 -1.31
CA GLN A 202 19.96 -6.49 -1.90
C GLN A 202 19.82 -6.66 -3.41
N GLU A 203 18.59 -6.69 -3.90
CA GLU A 203 18.25 -6.71 -5.32
C GLU A 203 17.99 -5.30 -5.86
N LYS A 204 18.62 -4.26 -5.29
CA LYS A 204 18.56 -2.87 -5.78
C LYS A 204 17.16 -2.25 -5.78
N GLY A 205 16.26 -2.78 -4.95
CA GLY A 205 14.96 -2.19 -4.70
C GLY A 205 15.06 -1.03 -3.70
N THR A 206 14.29 0.02 -3.95
CA THR A 206 14.08 1.11 -3.00
C THR A 206 12.86 0.79 -2.16
N THR A 207 12.96 0.84 -0.82
CA THR A 207 11.85 0.49 0.10
C THR A 207 11.23 1.70 0.81
N HIS A 208 11.80 2.88 0.59
CA HIS A 208 11.29 4.15 1.11
C HIS A 208 11.27 5.21 0.01
N PHE A 209 10.16 5.95 -0.13
CA PHE A 209 9.99 6.85 -1.28
C PHE A 209 11.06 7.96 -1.39
N LEU A 210 11.53 8.48 -0.24
CA LEU A 210 12.57 9.52 -0.19
C LEU A 210 13.93 9.04 -0.73
N GLN A 211 14.21 7.73 -0.70
CA GLN A 211 15.49 7.17 -1.15
C GLN A 211 15.57 7.05 -2.69
N ARG A 212 14.50 7.39 -3.43
CA ARG A 212 14.50 7.31 -4.90
C ARG A 212 15.41 8.35 -5.57
N SER A 213 15.70 9.49 -4.93
CA SER A 213 16.56 10.53 -5.50
C SER A 213 18.06 10.22 -5.43
N GLU A 214 18.44 9.11 -4.79
CA GLU A 214 19.84 8.74 -4.54
C GLU A 214 20.37 7.62 -5.48
N GLN A 215 19.61 7.21 -6.49
CA GLN A 215 19.96 6.13 -7.45
C GLN A 215 19.89 6.60 -8.90
#